data_AF-A0A960PB72-F1
#
_entry.id   AF-A0A960PB72-F1
#
_cell.length_a   1.000
_cell.length_b   1.000
_cell.length_c   1.000
_cell.angle_alpha   90.00
_cell.angle_beta   90.00
_cell.angle_gamma   90.00
#
_symmetry.space_group_name_H-M   'P 1'
#
loop_
_entity.id
_entity.type
_entity.pdbx_description
1 polymer ?
#
loop_
_entity_poly.entity_id
_entity_poly.type
_entity_poly.pdbx_seq_one_letter_code
_entity_poly.pdbx_strand_id
1 'polypeptide(L)'
;MSKVEDLHTRWMKADDYRNAHESLAPEYALARAIIQARTRAGLTQAELAERMKTTQSAIARLEGGRARPSTQTLERLAAATGTTLRVTFEPVQTGD
;
A
#
# COMPACT_ATOMS: atom_id res chain seq x y z
N MET A 1 -14.00 3.76 25.15
CA MET A 1 -13.03 3.96 24.05
C MET A 1 -13.83 4.02 22.75
N SER A 2 -13.83 5.13 22.01
CA SER A 2 -14.46 5.11 20.68
C SER A 2 -13.63 4.22 19.77
N LYS A 3 -14.26 3.36 18.97
CA LYS A 3 -13.52 2.56 18.00
C LYS A 3 -12.91 3.50 16.96
N VAL A 4 -11.73 3.15 16.48
CA VAL A 4 -11.03 3.92 15.43
C VAL A 4 -11.93 4.11 14.20
N GLU A 5 -12.77 3.12 13.90
CA GLU A 5 -13.79 3.13 12.85
C GLU A 5 -14.84 4.26 13.03
N ASP A 6 -15.29 4.51 14.26
CA ASP A 6 -16.29 5.53 14.58
C ASP A 6 -15.70 6.95 14.41
N LEU A 7 -14.41 7.10 14.75
CA LEU A 7 -13.68 8.37 14.58
C LEU A 7 -13.43 8.68 13.11
N HIS A 8 -12.99 7.67 12.33
CA HIS A 8 -12.77 7.82 10.90
C HIS A 8 -14.07 8.24 10.17
N THR A 9 -15.19 7.58 10.48
CA THR A 9 -16.50 7.90 9.89
C THR A 9 -16.94 9.34 10.17
N ARG A 10 -16.64 9.87 11.37
CA ARG A 10 -16.96 11.26 11.71
C ARG A 10 -16.05 12.24 10.99
N TRP A 11 -14.74 11.97 10.93
CA TRP A 11 -13.78 12.87 10.31
C TRP A 11 -13.91 12.93 8.78
N MET A 12 -14.35 11.86 8.12
CA MET A 12 -14.66 11.88 6.68
C MET A 12 -15.76 12.89 6.28
N LYS A 13 -16.55 13.39 7.24
CA LYS A 13 -17.55 14.43 7.02
C LYS A 13 -16.95 15.84 6.90
N ALA A 14 -15.72 16.05 7.37
CA ALA A 14 -15.01 17.31 7.23
C ALA A 14 -14.24 17.33 5.89
N ASP A 15 -14.36 18.42 5.12
CA ASP A 15 -13.81 18.50 3.77
C ASP A 15 -12.26 18.51 3.76
N ASP A 16 -11.63 19.10 4.79
CA ASP A 16 -10.18 19.10 4.97
C ASP A 16 -9.62 17.68 5.20
N TYR A 17 -10.27 16.91 6.07
CA TYR A 17 -9.89 15.52 6.35
C TYR A 17 -10.18 14.62 5.15
N ARG A 18 -11.31 14.80 4.45
CA ARG A 18 -11.66 14.02 3.26
C ARG A 18 -10.66 14.26 2.13
N ASN A 19 -10.35 15.52 1.82
CA ASN A 19 -9.40 15.88 0.76
C ASN A 19 -7.98 15.38 1.08
N ALA A 20 -7.54 15.51 2.34
CA ALA A 20 -6.26 14.96 2.77
C ALA A 20 -6.24 13.43 2.68
N HIS A 21 -7.32 12.76 3.08
CA HIS A 21 -7.46 11.31 3.00
C HIS A 21 -7.49 10.80 1.55
N GLU A 22 -8.23 11.46 0.67
CA GLU A 22 -8.29 11.14 -0.76
C GLU A 22 -6.93 11.34 -1.45
N SER A 23 -6.21 12.41 -1.10
CA SER A 23 -4.87 12.65 -1.67
C SER A 23 -3.83 11.59 -1.30
N LEU A 24 -4.02 10.89 -0.17
CA LEU A 24 -3.16 9.78 0.30
C LEU A 24 -3.68 8.40 -0.14
N ALA A 25 -4.87 8.32 -0.73
CA ALA A 25 -5.48 7.08 -1.16
C ALA A 25 -4.61 6.25 -2.12
N PRO A 26 -3.86 6.85 -3.08
CA PRO A 26 -2.97 6.10 -3.97
C PRO A 26 -1.81 5.41 -3.23
N GLU A 27 -1.16 6.09 -2.29
CA GLU A 27 -0.09 5.51 -1.48
C GLU A 27 -0.59 4.35 -0.62
N TYR A 28 -1.79 4.50 -0.02
CA TYR A 28 -2.40 3.44 0.76
C TYR A 28 -2.85 2.25 -0.10
N ALA A 29 -3.31 2.47 -1.33
CA ALA A 29 -3.66 1.40 -2.25
C ALA A 29 -2.45 0.53 -2.60
N LEU A 30 -1.30 1.16 -2.90
CA LEU A 30 -0.07 0.45 -3.19
C LEU A 30 0.47 -0.31 -1.97
N ALA A 31 0.49 0.34 -0.80
CA ALA A 31 0.88 -0.29 0.46
C ALA A 31 0.02 -1.52 0.79
N ARG A 32 -1.31 -1.41 0.62
CA ARG A 32 -2.24 -2.54 0.78
C ARG A 32 -1.96 -3.66 -0.20
N ALA A 33 -1.71 -3.36 -1.47
CA ALA A 33 -1.38 -4.37 -2.47
C ALA A 33 -0.10 -5.15 -2.10
N ILE A 34 0.93 -4.44 -1.59
CA ILE A 34 2.17 -5.05 -1.10
C ILE A 34 1.91 -5.97 0.10
N ILE A 35 1.20 -5.49 1.11
CA ILE A 35 0.85 -6.29 2.30
C ILE A 35 0.11 -7.56 1.87
N GLN A 36 -0.87 -7.43 0.97
CA GLN A 36 -1.65 -8.56 0.49
C GLN A 36 -0.81 -9.58 -0.29
N ALA A 37 0.10 -9.13 -1.16
CA ALA A 37 0.99 -10.03 -1.87
C ALA A 37 1.87 -10.82 -0.90
N ARG A 38 2.43 -10.14 0.12
CA ARG A 38 3.23 -10.77 1.16
C ARG A 38 2.43 -11.78 1.99
N THR A 39 1.24 -11.42 2.47
CA THR A 39 0.43 -12.28 3.34
C THR A 39 -0.09 -13.50 2.58
N ARG A 40 -0.48 -13.35 1.31
CA ARG A 40 -0.85 -14.50 0.44
C ARG A 40 0.31 -15.46 0.20
N ALA A 41 1.54 -14.93 0.13
CA ALA A 41 2.74 -15.75 0.05
C ALA A 41 3.14 -16.41 1.39
N GLY A 42 2.41 -16.14 2.48
CA GLY A 42 2.70 -16.69 3.81
C GLY A 42 3.96 -16.13 4.47
N LEU A 43 4.42 -14.94 4.05
CA LEU A 43 5.69 -14.37 4.50
C LEU A 43 5.52 -13.32 5.61
N THR A 44 6.43 -13.32 6.56
CA THR A 44 6.72 -12.17 7.43
C THR A 44 7.43 -11.06 6.67
N GLN A 45 7.48 -9.85 7.24
CA GLN A 45 8.24 -8.74 6.64
C GLN A 45 9.73 -9.05 6.55
N ALA A 46 10.28 -9.79 7.52
CA ALA A 46 11.69 -10.17 7.54
C ALA A 46 12.01 -11.18 6.42
N GLU A 47 11.18 -12.20 6.24
CA GLU A 47 11.35 -13.19 5.16
C GLU A 47 11.20 -12.56 3.77
N LEU A 48 10.24 -11.63 3.60
CA LEU A 48 10.13 -10.88 2.34
C LEU A 48 11.40 -10.04 2.10
N ALA A 49 11.93 -9.39 3.14
CA ALA A 49 13.15 -8.60 3.04
C ALA A 49 14.35 -9.46 2.60
N GLU A 50 14.49 -10.65 3.17
CA GLU A 50 15.53 -11.61 2.80
C GLU A 50 15.42 -12.03 1.33
N ARG A 51 14.23 -12.45 0.89
CA ARG A 51 13.98 -12.82 -0.51
C ARG A 51 14.25 -11.67 -1.47
N MET A 52 13.88 -10.46 -1.06
CA MET A 52 14.13 -9.25 -1.82
C MET A 52 15.55 -8.72 -1.67
N LYS A 53 16.44 -9.33 -0.87
CA LYS A 53 17.80 -8.82 -0.59
C LYS A 53 17.77 -7.34 -0.15
N THR A 54 16.95 -7.03 0.84
CA THR A 54 16.79 -5.70 1.45
C THR A 54 16.60 -5.83 2.97
N THR A 55 16.30 -4.73 3.65
CA THR A 55 16.08 -4.73 5.10
C THR A 55 14.59 -4.84 5.46
N GLN A 56 14.28 -5.41 6.63
CA GLN A 56 12.91 -5.40 7.16
C GLN A 56 12.37 -3.96 7.28
N SER A 57 13.22 -2.99 7.67
CA SER A 57 12.84 -1.58 7.76
C SER A 57 12.47 -0.97 6.40
N ALA A 58 13.09 -1.41 5.31
CA ALA A 58 12.71 -1.01 3.96
C ALA A 58 11.32 -1.58 3.59
N ILE A 59 11.06 -2.85 3.89
CA ILE A 59 9.73 -3.46 3.69
C ILE A 59 8.66 -2.75 4.53
N ALA A 60 8.93 -2.47 5.81
CA ALA A 60 8.00 -1.75 6.68
C ALA A 60 7.67 -0.34 6.16
N ARG A 61 8.64 0.36 5.56
CA ARG A 61 8.39 1.66 4.90
C ARG A 61 7.48 1.55 3.69
N LEU A 62 7.66 0.49 2.88
CA LEU A 62 6.81 0.22 1.72
C LEU A 62 5.37 -0.11 2.16
N GLU A 63 5.22 -0.99 3.15
CA GLU A 63 3.92 -1.37 3.71
C GLU A 63 3.23 -0.25 4.50
N GLY A 64 4.00 0.71 5.00
CA GLY A 64 3.48 1.89 5.69
C GLY A 64 3.08 3.04 4.75
N GLY A 65 3.24 2.90 3.43
CA GLY A 65 2.97 3.97 2.46
C GLY A 65 3.93 5.17 2.56
N ARG A 66 5.06 5.02 3.29
CA ARG A 66 6.05 6.09 3.53
C ARG A 66 7.13 6.16 2.45
N ALA A 67 7.07 5.29 1.47
CA ALA A 67 8.02 5.23 0.37
C ALA A 67 7.28 4.88 -0.93
N ARG A 68 7.63 5.59 -2.00
CA ARG A 68 7.19 5.27 -3.36
C ARG A 68 8.21 4.31 -3.99
N PRO A 69 7.91 3.00 -4.14
CA PRO A 69 8.81 2.07 -4.80
C PRO A 69 8.96 2.37 -6.29
N SER A 70 10.12 2.06 -6.85
CA SER A 70 10.31 2.02 -8.30
C SER A 70 9.60 0.81 -8.90
N THR A 71 9.32 0.82 -10.21
CA THR A 71 8.78 -0.34 -10.93
C THR A 71 9.66 -1.59 -10.74
N GLN A 72 10.99 -1.42 -10.77
CA GLN A 72 11.93 -2.50 -10.48
C GLN A 72 11.76 -3.11 -9.08
N THR A 73 11.41 -2.28 -8.09
CA THR A 73 11.12 -2.77 -6.73
C THR A 73 9.85 -3.61 -6.72
N LEU A 74 8.82 -3.18 -7.47
CA LEU A 74 7.57 -3.92 -7.61
C LEU A 74 7.76 -5.27 -8.32
N GLU A 75 8.62 -5.32 -9.35
CA GLU A 75 8.98 -6.57 -10.04
C GLU A 75 9.69 -7.55 -9.11
N ARG A 76 10.67 -7.09 -8.33
CA ARG A 76 11.37 -7.92 -7.33
C ARG A 76 10.42 -8.44 -6.26
N LEU A 77 9.48 -7.61 -5.83
CA LEU A 77 8.46 -8.00 -4.87
C LEU A 77 7.53 -9.07 -5.46
N ALA A 78 7.13 -8.90 -6.71
CA ALA A 78 6.30 -9.88 -7.42
C ALA A 78 7.02 -11.23 -7.48
N ALA A 79 8.29 -11.24 -7.88
CA ALA A 79 9.12 -12.45 -7.88
C ALA A 79 9.26 -13.08 -6.47
N ALA A 80 9.51 -12.27 -5.43
CA ALA A 80 9.70 -12.76 -4.06
C ALA A 80 8.42 -13.36 -3.44
N THR A 81 7.25 -12.89 -3.88
CA THR A 81 5.93 -13.32 -3.42
C THR A 81 5.27 -14.37 -4.33
N GLY A 82 5.91 -14.73 -5.45
CA GLY A 82 5.30 -15.65 -6.43
C GLY A 82 4.07 -15.06 -7.12
N THR A 83 4.05 -13.74 -7.32
CA THR A 83 2.96 -13.03 -8.01
C THR A 83 3.44 -12.44 -9.34
N THR A 84 2.52 -11.89 -10.12
CA THR A 84 2.81 -11.18 -11.37
C THR A 84 2.43 -9.72 -11.23
N LEU A 85 3.34 -8.81 -11.60
CA LEU A 85 3.03 -7.38 -11.65
C LEU A 85 2.18 -7.07 -12.89
N ARG A 86 1.00 -6.50 -12.67
CA ARG A 86 0.10 -6.00 -13.72
C ARG A 86 -0.15 -4.51 -13.49
N VAL A 87 0.07 -3.70 -14.52
CA VAL A 87 -0.19 -2.25 -14.50
C VAL A 87 -1.36 -1.98 -15.44
N THR A 88 -2.36 -1.24 -14.96
CA THR A 88 -3.53 -0.79 -15.72
C THR A 88 -3.67 0.71 -15.58
N PHE A 89 -4.14 1.37 -16.63
CA PHE A 89 -4.53 2.78 -16.61
C PHE A 89 -6.05 2.87 -16.59
N GLU A 90 -6.59 3.66 -15.67
CA GLU A 90 -8.03 3.89 -15.56
C GLU A 90 -8.35 5.33 -15.98
N PRO A 91 -9.52 5.57 -16.61
CA PRO A 91 -9.94 6.92 -16.95
C PRO A 91 -10.15 7.72 -15.66
N VAL A 92 -9.70 8.98 -15.68
CA VAL A 92 -10.01 9.93 -14.60
C VAL A 92 -11.53 10.13 -14.59
N GLN A 93 -12.20 9.79 -13.49
CA GLN A 93 -13.62 10.13 -13.31
C GLN A 93 -13.72 11.65 -13.24
N THR A 94 -14.02 12.25 -14.39
CA THR A 94 -14.40 13.66 -14.46
C THR A 94 -15.89 13.68 -14.16
N GLY A 95 -16.27 14.11 -12.96
CA GLY A 95 -17.68 14.36 -12.65
C GLY A 95 -18.16 15.54 -13.48
N ASP A 96 -19.28 15.36 -14.20
CA ASP A 96 -20.13 16.46 -14.67
C ASP A 96 -20.88 17.10 -13.49
#